data_AF-A0A7Z0QJR6-F1
#
_entry.id   AF-A0A7Z0QJR6-F1
#
_cell.length_a   1.000
_cell.length_b   1.000
_cell.length_c   1.000
_cell.angle_alpha   90.00
_cell.angle_beta   90.00
_cell.angle_gamma   90.00
#
_symmetry.space_group_name_H-M   'P 1'
#
loop_
_entity.id
_entity.type
_entity.pdbx_description
1 polymer ?
#
loop_
_entity_poly.entity_id
_entity_poly.type
_entity_poly.pdbx_seq_one_letter_code
_entity_poly.pdbx_strand_id
1 'polypeptide(L)'
;MTRLVALALLALLLAGCGHSGPRSIAGGECRIFEAPKYEVRGQRAYDQDWIDSQVEGGVGGCHWNRPSPRPASIDAGAAVAPGAAKPARRRGIIARIRDRVLPTRPPFPAAAPPIEPVPAIAPPAPPQPAPAPPRSALERLLQPRDDD
;
A
#
# COMPACT_ATOMS: atom_id res chain seq x y z
N MET A 1 -45.62 -2.08 -33.34
CA MET A 1 -44.99 -3.37 -32.99
C MET A 1 -43.47 -3.27 -32.87
N THR A 2 -42.76 -2.65 -33.83
CA THR A 2 -41.30 -2.48 -33.81
C THR A 2 -40.73 -1.81 -32.55
N ARG A 3 -41.42 -0.82 -31.98
CA ARG A 3 -41.00 -0.14 -30.74
C ARG A 3 -41.01 -1.05 -29.51
N LEU A 4 -41.96 -1.98 -29.42
CA LEU A 4 -42.04 -2.94 -28.31
C LEU A 4 -40.92 -3.99 -28.41
N VAL A 5 -40.59 -4.41 -29.63
CA VAL A 5 -39.48 -5.33 -29.89
C VAL A 5 -38.14 -4.68 -29.54
N ALA A 6 -37.94 -3.41 -29.88
CA ALA A 6 -36.73 -2.67 -29.53
C ALA A 6 -36.56 -2.50 -28.00
N LEU A 7 -37.64 -2.20 -27.28
CA LEU A 7 -37.61 -2.09 -25.82
C LEU A 7 -37.34 -3.43 -25.13
N ALA A 8 -37.90 -4.52 -25.64
CA ALA A 8 -37.64 -5.86 -25.12
C ALA A 8 -36.17 -6.29 -25.31
N LEU A 9 -35.59 -6.00 -26.48
CA LEU A 9 -34.17 -6.25 -26.75
C LEU A 9 -33.26 -5.40 -25.87
N LEU A 10 -33.59 -4.12 -25.67
CA LEU A 10 -32.83 -3.24 -24.80
C LEU A 10 -32.86 -3.73 -23.34
N ALA A 11 -34.03 -4.14 -22.84
CA ALA A 11 -34.17 -4.71 -21.50
C ALA A 11 -33.35 -6.00 -21.32
N LEU A 12 -33.30 -6.86 -22.34
CA LEU A 12 -32.48 -8.09 -22.29
C LEU A 12 -30.97 -7.79 -22.24
N LEU A 13 -30.52 -6.76 -22.96
CA LEU A 13 -29.13 -6.33 -22.97
C LEU A 13 -28.73 -5.67 -21.64
N LEU A 14 -29.62 -4.89 -21.02
CA LEU A 14 -29.35 -4.28 -19.70
C LEU A 14 -29.36 -5.31 -18.56
N ALA A 15 -30.13 -6.39 -18.67
CA ALA A 15 -30.13 -7.45 -17.66
C ALA A 15 -28.79 -8.20 -17.55
N GLY A 16 -27.94 -8.13 -18.59
CA GLY A 16 -26.58 -8.70 -18.57
C GLY A 16 -25.51 -7.85 -17.89
N CYS A 17 -25.79 -6.58 -17.60
CA CYS A 17 -24.87 -5.68 -16.89
C CYS A 17 -25.02 -5.73 -15.36
N GLY A 18 -25.94 -6.56 -14.87
CA GLY A 18 -26.17 -6.80 -13.45
C GLY A 18 -25.10 -7.70 -12.84
N HIS A 19 -23.97 -7.08 -12.49
CA HIS A 19 -23.25 -7.36 -11.25
C HIS A 19 -23.00 -8.84 -10.91
N SER A 20 -22.04 -9.44 -11.59
CA SER A 20 -21.26 -10.51 -10.98
C SER A 20 -19.80 -10.09 -10.99
N GLY A 21 -19.27 -9.73 -9.82
CA GLY A 21 -17.83 -9.74 -9.60
C GLY A 21 -17.24 -11.10 -10.01
N PRO A 22 -15.91 -11.22 -10.09
CA PRO A 22 -15.26 -12.46 -10.54
C PRO A 22 -15.87 -13.66 -9.80
N ARG A 23 -16.36 -14.64 -10.58
CA ARG A 23 -17.16 -15.78 -10.09
C ARG A 23 -16.44 -16.61 -9.03
N SER A 24 -15.12 -16.49 -8.95
CA SER A 24 -14.27 -17.05 -7.91
C SER A 24 -14.63 -16.54 -6.51
N ILE A 25 -15.16 -15.34 -6.36
CA ILE A 25 -15.50 -14.76 -5.05
C ILE A 25 -16.91 -15.17 -4.60
N ALA A 26 -17.87 -15.26 -5.53
CA ALA A 26 -19.29 -15.52 -5.21
C ALA A 26 -19.63 -16.99 -4.91
N GLY A 27 -18.73 -17.94 -5.21
CA GLY A 27 -19.00 -19.38 -5.19
C GLY A 27 -18.58 -20.15 -3.94
N GLY A 28 -18.02 -19.49 -2.92
CA GLY A 28 -17.53 -20.14 -1.69
C GLY A 28 -16.03 -20.46 -1.70
N GLU A 29 -15.27 -20.00 -2.70
CA GLU A 29 -13.80 -20.15 -2.74
C GLU A 29 -13.09 -19.30 -1.68
N CYS A 30 -13.81 -18.34 -1.08
CA CYS A 30 -13.38 -17.59 0.09
C CYS A 30 -13.00 -18.44 1.32
N ARG A 31 -13.31 -19.75 1.33
CA ARG A 31 -12.84 -20.70 2.35
C ARG A 31 -11.37 -21.10 2.19
N ILE A 32 -10.81 -20.93 0.99
CA ILE A 32 -9.41 -21.25 0.71
C ILE A 32 -8.48 -20.19 1.30
N PHE A 33 -8.98 -18.96 1.41
CA PHE A 33 -8.23 -17.84 1.98
C PHE A 33 -8.60 -17.65 3.46
N GLU A 34 -7.60 -17.61 4.34
CA GLU A 34 -7.82 -17.35 5.77
C GLU A 34 -8.03 -15.85 6.00
N ALA A 35 -9.10 -15.48 6.70
CA ALA A 35 -9.38 -14.09 7.04
C ALA A 35 -8.30 -13.54 7.99
N PRO A 36 -7.78 -12.32 7.74
CA PRO A 36 -6.77 -11.72 8.59
C PRO A 36 -7.34 -11.39 9.98
N LYS A 37 -6.63 -11.84 11.02
CA LYS A 37 -7.06 -11.66 12.43
C LYS A 37 -6.79 -10.26 12.97
N TYR A 38 -5.73 -9.62 12.50
CA TYR A 38 -5.27 -8.31 12.97
C TYR A 38 -5.02 -7.36 11.81
N GLU A 39 -5.19 -6.07 12.07
CA GLU A 39 -4.88 -4.99 11.13
C GLU A 39 -3.38 -4.94 10.80
N VAL A 40 -3.08 -4.65 9.53
CA VAL A 40 -1.71 -4.43 9.06
C VAL A 40 -1.39 -2.93 9.14
N ARG A 41 -0.22 -2.58 9.67
CA ARG A 41 0.18 -1.18 9.97
C ARG A 41 0.34 -0.27 8.75
N GLY A 42 0.32 -0.82 7.53
CA GLY A 42 0.26 -0.03 6.29
C GLY A 42 1.33 1.06 6.16
N GLN A 43 2.59 0.80 6.54
CA GLN A 43 3.61 1.87 6.60
C GLN A 43 4.13 2.29 5.23
N ARG A 44 4.11 1.38 4.25
CA ARG A 44 4.54 1.63 2.87
C ARG A 44 3.33 1.66 1.94
N ALA A 45 3.47 2.36 0.82
CA ALA A 45 2.44 2.36 -0.23
C ALA A 45 2.07 0.93 -0.69
N TYR A 46 3.07 0.07 -0.84
CA TYR A 46 2.86 -1.36 -1.14
C TYR A 46 1.97 -2.07 -0.11
N ASP A 47 2.11 -1.74 1.18
CA ASP A 47 1.32 -2.36 2.24
C ASP A 47 -0.14 -1.90 2.15
N GLN A 48 -0.38 -0.66 1.74
CA GLN A 48 -1.74 -0.12 1.54
C GLN A 48 -2.42 -0.77 0.33
N ASP A 49 -1.72 -0.89 -0.80
CA ASP A 49 -2.24 -1.60 -1.98
C ASP A 49 -2.59 -3.07 -1.64
N TRP A 50 -1.78 -3.70 -0.79
CA TRP A 50 -2.05 -5.04 -0.29
C TRP A 50 -3.27 -5.08 0.63
N ILE A 51 -3.42 -4.13 1.56
CA ILE A 51 -4.58 -4.03 2.46
C ILE A 51 -5.86 -3.85 1.64
N ASP A 52 -5.88 -2.91 0.70
CA ASP A 52 -7.04 -2.64 -0.13
C ASP A 52 -7.43 -3.85 -0.97
N SER A 53 -6.45 -4.55 -1.57
CA SER A 53 -6.73 -5.70 -2.42
C SER A 53 -7.17 -6.95 -1.66
N GLN A 54 -6.59 -7.21 -0.47
CA GLN A 54 -6.84 -8.45 0.27
C GLN A 54 -7.90 -8.29 1.36
N VAL A 55 -7.81 -7.22 2.16
CA VAL A 55 -8.70 -7.01 3.30
C VAL A 55 -10.05 -6.47 2.82
N GLU A 56 -10.07 -5.37 2.07
CA GLU A 56 -11.35 -4.81 1.59
C GLU A 56 -12.00 -5.72 0.55
N GLY A 57 -11.20 -6.38 -0.30
CA GLY A 57 -11.66 -7.44 -1.20
C GLY A 57 -12.33 -8.60 -0.45
N GLY A 58 -11.74 -9.06 0.66
CA GLY A 58 -12.32 -10.10 1.51
C GLY A 58 -13.55 -9.64 2.31
N VAL A 59 -13.57 -8.41 2.79
CA VAL A 59 -14.73 -7.84 3.52
C VAL A 59 -15.91 -7.65 2.57
N GLY A 60 -15.68 -7.07 1.38
CA GLY A 60 -16.73 -6.81 0.40
C GLY A 60 -17.16 -8.04 -0.40
N GLY A 61 -16.22 -8.94 -0.71
CA GLY A 61 -16.45 -10.10 -1.54
C GLY A 61 -16.75 -11.39 -0.77
N CYS A 62 -16.04 -11.62 0.33
CA CYS A 62 -16.14 -12.82 1.15
C CYS A 62 -16.89 -12.63 2.46
N HIS A 63 -17.44 -11.43 2.71
CA HIS A 63 -18.12 -11.04 3.95
C HIS A 63 -17.31 -11.34 5.22
N TRP A 64 -15.98 -11.21 5.14
CA TRP A 64 -15.14 -11.34 6.33
C TRP A 64 -15.41 -10.21 7.32
N ASN A 65 -15.26 -10.53 8.61
CA ASN A 65 -15.24 -9.50 9.64
C ASN A 65 -14.00 -8.61 9.45
N ARG A 66 -14.14 -7.32 9.75
CA ARG A 66 -12.98 -6.42 9.75
C ARG A 66 -11.94 -6.92 10.77
N PRO A 67 -10.64 -6.92 10.42
CA PRO A 67 -9.59 -7.36 11.34
C PRO A 67 -9.59 -6.54 12.62
N SER A 68 -9.15 -7.16 13.73
CA SER A 68 -9.06 -6.47 15.01
C SER A 68 -7.80 -5.60 15.11
N PRO A 69 -7.79 -4.56 15.97
CA PRO A 69 -6.60 -3.75 16.20
C PRO A 69 -5.41 -4.62 16.60
N ARG A 70 -4.27 -4.36 15.97
CA ARG A 70 -3.06 -5.16 16.19
C ARG A 70 -2.54 -4.94 17.63
N PRO A 71 -2.39 -6.00 18.46
CA PRO A 71 -1.86 -5.83 19.81
C PRO A 71 -0.36 -5.49 19.77
N ALA A 72 0.05 -4.60 20.66
CA ALA A 72 1.44 -4.11 20.76
C ALA A 72 2.47 -5.23 21.03
N SER A 73 2.03 -6.36 21.58
CA SER A 73 2.89 -7.53 21.80
C SER A 73 3.43 -8.15 20.51
N ILE A 74 2.67 -8.04 19.40
CA ILE A 74 3.11 -8.52 18.09
C ILE A 74 4.16 -7.56 17.49
N ASP A 75 4.02 -6.26 17.73
CA ASP A 75 4.98 -5.25 17.28
C ASP A 75 6.27 -5.20 18.12
N ALA A 76 6.23 -5.68 19.37
CA ALA A 76 7.41 -5.83 20.21
C ALA A 76 8.37 -6.93 19.71
N GLY A 77 7.89 -7.81 18.82
CA GLY A 77 8.63 -8.90 18.21
C GLY A 77 9.55 -8.45 17.08
N ALA A 78 10.73 -7.98 17.47
CA ALA A 78 12.01 -7.90 16.74
C ALA A 78 12.64 -6.51 16.93
N ALA A 79 12.99 -6.17 18.17
CA ALA A 79 14.24 -5.44 18.34
C ALA A 79 15.30 -6.24 17.59
N VAL A 80 15.76 -5.71 16.44
CA VAL A 80 16.79 -6.30 15.60
C VAL A 80 17.92 -6.70 16.54
N ALA A 81 18.08 -8.00 16.79
CA ALA A 81 19.23 -8.48 17.53
C ALA A 81 20.44 -7.87 16.83
N PRO A 82 21.32 -7.12 17.53
CA PRO A 82 22.46 -6.47 16.91
C PRO A 82 23.18 -7.55 16.10
N GLY A 83 23.14 -7.40 14.77
CA GLY A 83 23.48 -8.47 13.86
C GLY A 83 24.84 -9.03 14.25
N ALA A 84 24.89 -10.30 14.62
CA ALA A 84 26.14 -10.96 14.94
C ALA A 84 27.13 -10.66 13.81
N ALA A 85 28.24 -10.00 14.15
CA ALA A 85 29.23 -9.58 13.18
C ALA A 85 29.61 -10.79 12.32
N LYS A 86 29.36 -10.70 11.00
CA LYS A 86 29.71 -11.77 10.07
C LYS A 86 31.19 -12.12 10.28
N PRO A 87 31.56 -13.39 10.49
CA PRO A 87 32.96 -13.75 10.68
C PRO A 87 33.73 -13.29 9.45
N ALA A 88 34.78 -12.50 9.68
CA ALA A 88 35.65 -11.99 8.63
C ALA A 88 36.27 -13.18 7.88
N ARG A 89 35.71 -13.53 6.72
CA ARG A 89 36.26 -14.59 5.88
C ARG A 89 37.68 -14.18 5.48
N ARG A 90 38.65 -15.04 5.81
CA ARG A 90 40.06 -14.83 5.43
C ARG A 90 40.13 -14.60 3.92
N ARG A 91 40.59 -13.41 3.51
CA ARG A 91 40.76 -13.06 2.11
C ARG A 91 41.73 -14.05 1.44
N GLY A 92 41.24 -14.73 0.40
CA GLY A 92 42.02 -15.68 -0.39
C GLY A 92 43.21 -15.02 -1.08
N ILE A 93 44.21 -15.83 -1.44
CA ILE A 93 45.48 -15.37 -2.03
C ILE A 93 45.25 -14.46 -3.25
N ILE A 94 44.25 -14.79 -4.08
CA ILE A 94 43.88 -14.01 -5.28
C ILE A 94 43.48 -12.56 -4.94
N ALA A 95 42.73 -12.34 -3.85
CA ALA A 95 42.34 -11.00 -3.43
C ALA A 95 43.55 -10.16 -2.99
N ARG A 96 44.56 -10.80 -2.39
CA ARG A 96 45.81 -10.13 -1.98
C ARG A 96 46.68 -9.75 -3.16
N ILE A 97 46.70 -10.57 -4.21
CA ILE A 97 47.41 -10.27 -5.46
C ILE A 97 46.72 -9.07 -6.15
N ARG A 98 45.38 -9.08 -6.23
CA ARG A 98 44.62 -7.99 -6.83
C ARG A 98 44.86 -6.64 -6.14
N ASP A 99 44.87 -6.60 -4.81
CA ASP A 99 45.13 -5.37 -4.03
C ASP A 99 46.57 -4.84 -4.20
N ARG A 100 47.53 -5.68 -4.61
CA ARG A 100 48.92 -5.26 -4.91
C ARG A 100 49.09 -4.71 -6.31
N VAL A 101 48.32 -5.23 -7.27
CA VAL A 101 48.50 -4.92 -8.70
C VAL A 101 47.61 -3.75 -9.13
N LEU A 102 46.44 -3.59 -8.51
CA LEU A 102 45.57 -2.45 -8.79
C LEU A 102 45.81 -1.34 -7.77
N PRO A 103 46.06 -0.09 -8.21
CA PRO A 103 46.16 1.05 -7.30
C PRO A 103 44.83 1.16 -6.53
N THR A 104 44.93 1.10 -5.21
CA THR A 104 43.81 1.34 -4.32
C THR A 104 43.30 2.74 -4.60
N ARG A 105 42.06 2.85 -5.09
CA ARG A 105 41.38 4.14 -5.22
C ARG A 105 41.50 4.84 -3.85
N PRO A 106 41.95 6.10 -3.79
CA PRO A 106 42.14 6.78 -2.53
C PRO A 106 40.83 6.73 -1.72
N PRO A 107 40.91 6.48 -0.41
CA PRO A 107 39.73 6.51 0.44
C PRO A 107 39.08 7.88 0.26
N PHE A 108 37.79 7.90 -0.05
CA PHE A 108 37.01 9.12 0.06
C PHE A 108 37.24 9.69 1.47
N PRO A 109 37.48 11.01 1.61
CA PRO A 109 37.76 11.60 2.91
C PRO A 109 36.67 11.23 3.90
N ALA A 110 37.11 10.67 5.03
CA ALA A 110 36.26 10.29 6.13
C ALA A 110 35.58 11.54 6.70
N ALA A 111 34.27 11.41 6.88
CA ALA A 111 33.43 12.20 7.78
C ALA A 111 33.58 13.72 7.71
N ALA A 112 32.55 14.39 7.18
CA ALA A 112 32.29 15.77 7.50
C ALA A 112 32.30 15.97 9.04
N PRO A 113 32.78 17.13 9.54
CA PRO A 113 32.81 17.41 10.98
C PRO A 113 31.41 17.26 11.59
N PRO A 114 31.32 16.99 12.91
CA PRO A 114 30.03 16.89 13.60
C PRO A 114 29.22 18.15 13.33
N ILE A 115 28.05 17.97 12.71
CA ILE A 115 27.09 19.06 12.49
C ILE A 115 26.65 19.50 13.89
N GLU A 116 26.99 20.74 14.27
CA GLU A 116 26.49 21.38 15.49
C GLU A 116 24.95 21.26 15.52
N PRO A 117 24.34 21.02 16.70
CA PRO A 117 22.89 20.90 16.79
C PRO A 117 22.25 22.20 16.33
N VAL A 118 21.64 22.15 15.14
CA VAL A 118 20.78 23.19 14.60
C VAL A 118 19.70 23.46 15.66
N PRO A 119 19.46 24.72 16.08
CA PRO A 119 18.42 25.04 17.04
C PRO A 119 17.10 24.46 16.55
N ALA A 120 16.37 23.82 17.47
CA ALA A 120 15.10 23.16 17.19
C ALA A 120 14.18 24.11 16.41
N ILE A 121 14.04 23.85 15.11
CA ILE A 121 13.02 24.47 14.29
C ILE A 121 11.71 23.96 14.89
N ALA A 122 10.90 24.89 15.40
CA ALA A 122 9.57 24.60 15.90
C ALA A 122 8.82 23.72 14.90
N PRO A 123 8.01 22.76 15.37
CA PRO A 123 7.30 21.85 14.48
C PRO A 123 6.57 22.65 13.41
N PRO A 124 6.65 22.24 12.13
CA PRO A 124 5.95 22.93 11.05
C PRO A 124 4.47 23.01 11.43
N ALA A 125 3.88 24.19 11.21
CA ALA A 125 2.47 24.40 11.39
C ALA A 125 1.69 23.26 10.71
N PRO A 126 0.58 22.80 11.32
CA PRO A 126 -0.21 21.70 10.76
C PRO A 126 -0.48 21.96 9.28
N PRO A 127 -0.34 20.94 8.41
CA PRO A 127 -0.52 21.11 6.98
C PRO A 127 -1.86 21.79 6.74
N GLN A 128 -1.81 22.97 6.12
CA GLN A 128 -3.04 23.64 5.68
C GLN A 128 -3.79 22.65 4.78
N PRO A 129 -5.12 22.49 4.97
CA PRO A 129 -5.91 21.59 4.14
C PRO A 129 -5.66 21.93 2.68
N ALA A 130 -5.26 20.94 1.88
CA ALA A 130 -5.12 21.13 0.45
C ALA A 130 -6.44 21.71 -0.10
N PRO A 131 -6.39 22.71 -1.00
CA PRO A 131 -7.60 23.24 -1.62
C PRO A 131 -8.37 22.08 -2.25
N ALA A 132 -9.65 21.98 -1.89
CA ALA A 132 -10.50 20.87 -2.32
C ALA A 132 -10.43 20.76 -3.85
N PRO A 133 -10.29 19.54 -4.40
CA PRO A 133 -10.26 19.34 -5.83
C PRO A 133 -11.54 19.93 -6.47
N PRO A 134 -11.44 20.51 -7.67
CA PRO A 134 -12.61 21.02 -8.37
C PRO A 134 -13.64 19.91 -8.51
N ARG A 135 -14.86 20.17 -8.03
CA ARG A 135 -15.95 19.18 -8.02
C ARG A 135 -16.14 18.58 -9.42
N SER A 136 -16.33 17.27 -9.45
CA SER A 136 -16.52 16.52 -10.68
C SER A 136 -17.78 17.00 -11.42
N ALA A 137 -17.80 16.87 -12.75
CA ALA A 137 -18.95 17.28 -13.58
C ALA A 137 -20.25 16.55 -13.18
N LEU A 138 -20.13 15.33 -12.65
CA LEU A 138 -21.26 14.55 -12.12
C LEU A 138 -21.85 15.20 -10.86
N GLU A 139 -21.01 15.71 -9.97
CA GLU A 139 -21.44 16.29 -8.70
C GLU A 139 -22.18 17.63 -8.87
N ARG A 140 -21.95 18.34 -9.99
CA ARG A 140 -22.75 19.50 -10.39
C ARG A 140 -24.14 19.15 -10.92
N LEU A 141 -24.34 17.92 -11.40
CA LEU A 141 -25.63 17.48 -11.96
C LEU A 141 -26.57 16.92 -10.90
N LEU A 142 -26.03 16.47 -9.76
CA LEU A 142 -26.81 15.86 -8.68
C LEU A 142 -27.30 16.84 -7.61
N GLN A 143 -26.85 18.10 -7.63
CA GLN A 143 -27.37 19.10 -6.69
C GLN A 143 -28.61 19.79 -7.28
N PRO A 144 -29.69 19.99 -6.49
CA PRO A 144 -30.82 20.81 -6.88
C PRO A 144 -30.28 22.21 -7.18
N ARG A 145 -30.67 22.77 -8.32
CA ARG A 145 -30.44 24.18 -8.61
C ARG A 145 -31.32 24.98 -7.66
N ASP A 146 -30.72 25.48 -6.59
CA ASP A 146 -31.28 26.57 -5.79
C ASP A 146 -31.02 27.89 -6.54
N ASP A 147 -31.67 28.09 -7.69
CA ASP A 147 -31.69 29.37 -8.38
C ASP A 147 -33.13 29.65 -8.82
N ASP A 148 -33.74 30.66 -8.21
CA ASP A 148 -34.97 31.35 -8.63
C ASP A 148 -34.86 31.93 -10.06
#